data_AF-A0A432H3Z8-F1
#
_entry.id   AF-A0A432H3Z8-F1
#
_cell.length_a   1.000
_cell.length_b   1.000
_cell.length_c   1.000
_cell.angle_alpha   90.00
_cell.angle_beta   90.00
_cell.angle_gamma   90.00
#
_symmetry.space_group_name_H-M   'P 1'
#
loop_
_entity.id
_entity.type
_entity.pdbx_description
1 polymer ?
#
loop_
_entity_poly.entity_id
_entity_poly.type
_entity_poly.pdbx_seq_one_letter_code
_entity_poly.pdbx_strand_id
1 'polypeptide(L)'
;MKIHAGFLGMLVAGFVTWVIKIGTGRVRPNGLFFQGNINWHPLSLENLHHSFPSGHATAAGALMMVLIIGFPRFRFVWVGFALWICVTRVLTGNHWPTDTVMGLYLGSFCVALVTSWVQTRSTDRSQEPELYQSSRETVLPVE
;
A
#
# COMPACT_ATOMS: atom_id res chain seq x y z
N MET A 1 -10.54 3.58 15.41
CA MET A 1 -10.97 3.39 14.00
C MET A 1 -9.86 3.54 12.98
N LYS A 2 -9.00 4.57 13.05
CA LYS A 2 -7.95 4.84 12.03
C LYS A 2 -6.99 3.68 11.76
N ILE A 3 -6.55 2.97 12.81
CA ILE A 3 -5.65 1.82 12.68
C ILE A 3 -6.31 0.61 11.99
N HIS A 4 -7.58 0.31 12.30
CA HIS A 4 -8.30 -0.80 11.64
C HIS A 4 -8.49 -0.54 10.13
N ALA A 5 -8.77 0.71 9.74
CA ALA A 5 -8.81 1.10 8.34
C ALA A 5 -7.43 0.95 7.66
N GLY A 6 -6.34 1.21 8.41
CA GLY A 6 -4.98 0.97 7.95
C GLY A 6 -4.70 -0.51 7.64
N PHE A 7 -5.12 -1.43 8.52
CA PHE A 7 -4.98 -2.87 8.28
C PHE A 7 -5.79 -3.35 7.06
N LEU A 8 -7.00 -2.81 6.86
CA LEU A 8 -7.77 -3.06 5.64
C LEU A 8 -7.00 -2.60 4.39
N GLY A 9 -6.39 -1.41 4.45
CA GLY A 9 -5.53 -0.90 3.39
C GLY A 9 -4.32 -1.78 3.10
N MET A 10 -3.76 -2.46 4.10
CA MET A 10 -2.65 -3.41 3.93
C MET A 10 -3.08 -4.66 3.17
N LEU A 11 -4.28 -5.19 3.44
CA LEU A 11 -4.84 -6.32 2.69
C LEU A 11 -5.10 -5.93 1.22
N VAL A 12 -5.65 -4.74 0.98
CA VAL A 12 -5.84 -4.19 -0.37
C VAL A 12 -4.51 -4.04 -1.10
N ALA A 13 -3.48 -3.50 -0.44
CA ALA A 13 -2.15 -3.36 -1.03
C ALA A 13 -1.54 -4.71 -1.45
N GLY A 14 -1.71 -5.75 -0.63
CA GLY A 14 -1.27 -7.11 -0.94
C GLY A 14 -1.98 -7.69 -2.16
N PHE A 15 -3.30 -7.52 -2.23
CA PHE A 15 -4.11 -7.97 -3.37
C PHE A 15 -3.74 -7.24 -4.67
N VAL A 16 -3.63 -5.91 -4.62
CA VAL A 16 -3.21 -5.09 -5.78
C VAL A 16 -1.82 -5.50 -6.25
N THR A 17 -0.88 -5.73 -5.34
CA THR A 17 0.47 -6.20 -5.68
C THR A 17 0.43 -7.57 -6.36
N TRP A 18 -0.41 -8.49 -5.87
CA TRP A 18 -0.58 -9.80 -6.48
C TRP A 18 -1.11 -9.70 -7.91
N VAL A 19 -2.12 -8.86 -8.15
CA VAL A 19 -2.67 -8.61 -9.50
C VAL A 19 -1.62 -8.03 -10.45
N ILE A 20 -0.87 -7.00 -10.02
CA ILE A 20 0.17 -6.37 -10.86
C ILE A 20 1.29 -7.37 -11.18
N LYS A 21 1.64 -8.22 -10.22
CA LYS A 21 2.73 -9.20 -10.37
C LYS A 21 2.43 -10.28 -11.40
N ILE A 22 1.15 -10.65 -11.55
CA ILE A 22 0.70 -11.57 -12.60
C ILE A 22 0.85 -10.94 -13.99
N GLY A 23 0.66 -9.62 -14.10
CA GLY A 23 0.66 -8.92 -15.40
C GLY A 23 2.04 -8.49 -15.94
N THR A 24 3.08 -8.41 -15.11
CA THR A 24 4.26 -7.57 -15.47
C THR A 24 5.52 -8.30 -15.96
N GLY A 25 5.65 -9.63 -15.80
CA GLY A 25 6.68 -10.45 -16.49
C GLY A 25 8.14 -9.96 -16.43
N ARG A 26 8.50 -9.06 -15.49
CA ARG A 26 9.79 -8.38 -15.45
C ARG A 26 10.89 -9.30 -14.91
N VAL A 27 11.93 -9.53 -15.71
CA VAL A 27 13.12 -10.36 -15.40
C VAL A 27 13.90 -9.80 -14.19
N ARG A 28 14.30 -10.67 -13.25
CA ARG A 28 15.10 -10.32 -12.06
C ARG A 28 16.56 -10.00 -12.43
N PRO A 29 17.23 -9.06 -11.72
CA PRO A 29 18.63 -8.74 -12.00
C PRO A 29 19.55 -9.96 -11.89
N ASN A 30 19.36 -10.82 -10.89
CA ASN A 30 20.15 -12.06 -10.75
C ASN A 30 20.01 -13.02 -11.95
N GLY A 31 18.86 -13.07 -12.63
CA GLY A 31 18.71 -13.88 -13.85
C GLY A 31 19.47 -13.31 -15.06
N LEU A 32 19.64 -11.98 -15.09
CA LEU A 32 20.42 -11.28 -16.11
C LEU A 32 21.94 -11.46 -15.89
N PHE A 33 22.41 -11.29 -14.65
CA PHE A 33 23.84 -11.29 -14.32
C PHE A 33 24.45 -12.70 -14.15
N PHE A 34 23.71 -13.69 -13.65
CA PHE A 34 24.24 -15.03 -13.39
C PHE A 34 23.86 -16.08 -14.44
N GLN A 35 22.79 -15.87 -15.22
CA GLN A 35 22.30 -16.82 -16.22
C GLN A 35 22.41 -16.32 -17.67
N GLY A 36 22.76 -15.04 -17.90
CA GLY A 36 22.84 -14.46 -19.25
C GLY A 36 21.49 -14.44 -19.99
N ASN A 37 20.38 -14.59 -19.26
CA ASN A 37 19.05 -14.69 -19.86
C ASN A 37 18.46 -13.29 -20.07
N ILE A 38 18.44 -12.85 -21.33
CA ILE A 38 17.88 -11.58 -21.80
C ILE A 38 16.43 -11.71 -22.29
N ASN A 39 15.84 -12.91 -22.23
CA ASN A 39 14.55 -13.17 -22.84
C ASN A 39 13.40 -12.62 -21.99
N TRP A 40 12.59 -11.76 -22.62
CA TRP A 40 11.32 -11.30 -22.08
C TRP A 40 10.28 -12.43 -22.21
N HIS A 41 9.84 -12.99 -21.09
CA HIS A 41 8.79 -14.01 -21.07
C HIS A 41 7.49 -13.46 -20.44
N PRO A 42 6.60 -12.85 -21.24
CA PRO A 42 5.27 -12.52 -20.75
C PRO A 42 4.54 -13.82 -20.36
N LEU A 43 3.86 -13.82 -19.21
CA LEU A 43 3.04 -14.94 -18.70
C LEU A 43 3.78 -16.20 -18.22
N SER A 44 5.07 -16.14 -17.88
CA SER A 44 5.72 -17.29 -17.22
C SER A 44 5.38 -17.35 -15.73
N LEU A 45 4.97 -18.52 -15.23
CA LEU A 45 4.78 -18.84 -13.80
C LEU A 45 6.10 -19.01 -13.01
N GLU A 46 7.25 -18.78 -13.65
CA GLU A 46 8.55 -18.97 -13.03
C GLU A 46 8.97 -17.74 -12.19
N ASN A 47 9.44 -18.02 -10.98
CA ASN A 47 9.87 -17.03 -9.97
C ASN A 47 10.94 -16.03 -10.47
N LEU A 48 11.59 -16.29 -11.61
CA LEU A 48 12.62 -15.46 -12.22
C LEU A 48 12.07 -14.24 -12.98
N HIS A 49 10.78 -14.22 -13.34
CA HIS A 49 10.14 -13.14 -14.14
C HIS A 49 9.09 -12.31 -13.38
N HIS A 50 9.06 -12.40 -12.04
CA HIS A 50 8.15 -11.61 -11.21
C HIS A 50 8.89 -10.62 -10.31
N SER A 51 9.61 -9.67 -10.92
CA SER A 51 10.39 -8.66 -10.18
C SER A 51 9.56 -7.45 -9.74
N PHE A 52 8.49 -7.15 -10.49
CA PHE A 52 7.70 -5.94 -10.33
C PHE A 52 6.27 -6.25 -9.84
N PRO A 53 5.74 -5.53 -8.84
CA PRO A 53 6.45 -4.76 -7.83
C PRO A 53 7.07 -5.71 -6.78
N SER A 54 8.04 -5.22 -5.99
CA SER A 54 8.58 -6.03 -4.89
C SER A 54 7.54 -6.18 -3.77
N GLY A 55 7.03 -7.39 -3.56
CA GLY A 55 6.07 -7.66 -2.48
C GLY A 55 6.60 -7.35 -1.08
N HIS A 56 7.92 -7.51 -0.86
CA HIS A 56 8.55 -7.10 0.41
C HIS A 56 8.54 -5.59 0.59
N ALA A 57 8.80 -4.83 -0.48
CA ALA A 57 8.73 -3.38 -0.43
C ALA A 57 7.29 -2.88 -0.30
N THR A 58 6.30 -3.51 -0.96
CA THR A 58 4.88 -3.21 -0.73
C THR A 58 4.47 -3.47 0.71
N ALA A 59 4.81 -4.62 1.28
CA ALA A 59 4.50 -4.93 2.67
C ALA A 59 5.16 -3.93 3.64
N ALA A 60 6.43 -3.59 3.39
CA ALA A 60 7.14 -2.57 4.17
C ALA A 60 6.47 -1.20 4.08
N GLY A 61 6.08 -0.76 2.88
CA GLY A 61 5.41 0.53 2.66
C GLY A 61 4.01 0.59 3.29
N ALA A 62 3.26 -0.50 3.23
CA ALA A 62 1.95 -0.61 3.85
C ALA A 62 2.07 -0.60 5.39
N LEU A 63 2.93 -1.43 5.96
CA LEU A 63 3.16 -1.48 7.40
C LEU A 63 3.69 -0.13 7.94
N MET A 64 4.65 0.48 7.24
CA MET A 64 5.14 1.82 7.56
C MET A 64 3.99 2.83 7.68
N MET A 65 3.09 2.85 6.69
CA MET A 65 1.98 3.79 6.70
C MET A 65 0.96 3.50 7.82
N VAL A 66 0.65 2.23 8.11
CA VAL A 66 -0.21 1.86 9.25
C VAL A 66 0.41 2.35 10.56
N LEU A 67 1.71 2.17 10.74
CA LEU A 67 2.44 2.58 11.94
C LEU A 67 2.58 4.10 12.05
N ILE A 68 2.72 4.83 10.95
CA ILE A 68 2.71 6.31 10.94
C ILE A 68 1.32 6.84 11.36
N ILE A 69 0.24 6.22 10.88
CA ILE A 69 -1.13 6.62 11.22
C ILE A 69 -1.44 6.31 12.69
N GLY A 70 -0.99 5.16 13.20
CA GLY A 70 -1.22 4.75 14.58
C GLY A 70 -0.30 5.41 15.61
N PHE A 71 0.96 5.63 15.24
CA PHE A 71 2.03 6.10 16.13
C PHE A 71 2.87 7.20 15.45
N PRO A 72 2.28 8.38 15.15
CA PRO A 72 2.93 9.43 14.36
C PRO A 72 4.21 9.98 15.00
N ARG A 73 4.34 9.89 16.33
CA ARG A 73 5.55 10.30 17.07
C ARG A 73 6.82 9.59 16.60
N PHE A 74 6.71 8.37 16.09
CA PHE A 74 7.83 7.54 15.65
C PHE A 74 7.97 7.47 14.11
N ARG A 75 7.34 8.39 13.36
CA ARG A 75 7.31 8.35 11.89
C ARG A 75 8.67 8.15 11.23
N PHE A 76 9.71 8.82 11.72
CA PHE A 76 11.06 8.72 11.14
C PHE A 76 11.70 7.35 11.38
N VAL A 77 11.39 6.70 12.51
CA VAL A 77 11.85 5.35 12.82
C VAL A 77 11.24 4.36 11.83
N TRP A 78 9.92 4.47 11.57
CA TRP A 78 9.23 3.60 10.63
C TRP A 78 9.69 3.80 9.19
N VAL A 79 9.94 5.05 8.78
CA VAL A 79 10.53 5.36 7.46
C VAL A 79 11.92 4.74 7.34
N GLY A 80 12.78 4.91 8.35
CA GLY A 80 14.12 4.31 8.36
C GLY A 80 14.08 2.79 8.23
N PHE A 81 13.18 2.13 8.94
CA PHE A 81 13.02 0.67 8.87
C PHE A 81 12.53 0.20 7.50
N ALA A 82 11.57 0.91 6.89
CA ALA A 82 11.08 0.57 5.56
C ALA A 82 12.13 0.77 4.47
N LEU A 83 12.93 1.83 4.57
CA LEU A 83 14.07 2.08 3.69
C LEU A 83 15.14 1.00 3.86
N TRP A 84 15.45 0.60 5.09
CA TRP A 84 16.38 -0.51 5.35
C TRP A 84 15.94 -1.80 4.65
N ILE A 85 14.66 -2.16 4.75
CA ILE A 85 14.10 -3.31 4.02
C ILE A 85 14.30 -3.15 2.51
N CYS A 86 13.99 -1.98 1.94
CA CYS A 86 14.16 -1.74 0.49
C CYS A 86 15.63 -1.90 0.07
N VAL A 87 16.57 -1.35 0.84
CA VAL A 87 18.01 -1.46 0.58
C VAL A 87 18.46 -2.92 0.56
N THR A 88 18.03 -3.75 1.53
CA THR A 88 18.38 -5.18 1.54
C THR A 88 17.86 -5.92 0.29
N ARG A 89 16.73 -5.49 -0.28
CA ARG A 89 16.18 -6.09 -1.50
C ARG A 89 16.97 -5.76 -2.76
N VAL A 90 17.58 -4.58 -2.79
CA VAL A 90 18.51 -4.18 -3.86
C VAL A 90 19.86 -4.88 -3.70
N LEU A 91 20.43 -4.87 -2.49
CA LEU A 91 21.75 -5.47 -2.21
C LEU A 91 21.80 -6.98 -2.47
N THR A 92 20.69 -7.69 -2.29
CA THR A 92 20.60 -9.12 -2.60
C THR A 92 20.44 -9.42 -4.11
N GLY A 93 20.45 -8.40 -4.98
CA GLY A 93 20.40 -8.55 -6.45
C GLY A 93 19.06 -9.05 -7.00
N ASN A 94 18.06 -9.22 -6.14
CA ASN A 94 16.78 -9.83 -6.52
C ASN A 94 15.76 -8.83 -7.09
N HIS A 95 15.96 -7.52 -6.89
CA HIS A 95 15.06 -6.48 -7.36
C HIS A 95 15.82 -5.26 -7.86
N TRP A 96 15.28 -4.59 -8.87
CA TRP A 96 15.78 -3.29 -9.28
C TRP A 96 15.44 -2.24 -8.21
N PRO A 97 16.26 -1.18 -8.03
CA PRO A 97 15.92 -0.08 -7.13
C PRO A 97 14.53 0.49 -7.41
N THR A 98 14.17 0.61 -8.69
CA THR A 98 12.82 1.05 -9.13
C THR A 98 11.70 0.15 -8.62
N ASP A 99 11.92 -1.16 -8.51
CA ASP A 99 10.90 -2.12 -8.06
C ASP A 99 10.63 -1.98 -6.56
N THR A 100 11.68 -1.64 -5.81
CA THR A 100 11.57 -1.40 -4.36
C THR A 100 10.91 -0.06 -4.07
N VAL A 101 11.25 1.00 -4.80
CA VAL A 101 10.61 2.32 -4.67
C VAL A 101 9.14 2.25 -5.03
N MET A 102 8.79 1.59 -6.15
CA MET A 102 7.40 1.44 -6.57
C MET A 102 6.60 0.56 -5.61
N GLY A 103 7.18 -0.52 -5.08
CA GLY A 103 6.53 -1.32 -4.05
C GLY A 103 6.26 -0.50 -2.78
N LEU A 104 7.26 0.22 -2.27
CA LEU A 104 7.12 1.08 -1.10
C LEU A 104 6.01 2.12 -1.28
N TYR A 105 6.03 2.83 -2.41
CA TYR A 105 5.00 3.80 -2.77
C TYR A 105 3.60 3.19 -2.83
N LEU A 106 3.45 2.08 -3.58
CA LEU A 106 2.16 1.41 -3.76
C LEU A 106 1.55 0.97 -2.42
N GLY A 107 2.35 0.34 -1.57
CA GLY A 107 1.92 -0.10 -0.24
C GLY A 107 1.46 1.06 0.64
N SER A 108 2.24 2.13 0.69
CA SER A 108 1.89 3.33 1.46
C SER A 108 0.65 4.05 0.92
N PHE A 109 0.54 4.16 -0.40
CA PHE A 109 -0.57 4.83 -1.07
C PHE A 109 -1.91 4.12 -0.82
N CYS A 110 -1.95 2.79 -0.97
CA CYS A 110 -3.16 2.01 -0.70
C CYS A 110 -3.66 2.19 0.74
N VAL A 111 -2.74 2.15 1.72
CA VAL A 111 -3.10 2.34 3.13
C VAL A 111 -3.63 3.75 3.38
N ALA A 112 -2.96 4.77 2.84
CA ALA A 112 -3.39 6.16 2.99
C ALA A 112 -4.77 6.41 2.36
N LEU A 113 -5.00 5.88 1.16
CA LEU A 113 -6.26 6.02 0.42
C LEU A 113 -7.43 5.36 1.15
N VAL A 114 -7.29 4.08 1.54
CA VAL A 114 -8.35 3.33 2.24
C VAL A 114 -8.64 3.99 3.59
N THR A 115 -7.60 4.41 4.31
CA THR A 115 -7.78 5.06 5.61
C THR A 115 -8.50 6.39 5.48
N SER A 116 -8.19 7.18 4.44
CA SER A 116 -8.87 8.45 4.17
C SER A 116 -10.33 8.23 3.79
N TRP A 117 -10.60 7.25 2.91
CA TRP A 117 -11.96 6.93 2.47
C TRP A 117 -12.86 6.45 3.62
N VAL A 118 -12.35 5.57 4.50
CA VAL A 118 -13.10 5.10 5.67
C VAL A 118 -13.37 6.26 6.63
N GLN A 119 -12.43 7.18 6.80
CA GLN A 119 -12.60 8.35 7.67
C GLN A 119 -13.68 9.29 7.13
N THR A 120 -13.64 9.65 5.85
CA THR A 120 -14.66 10.51 5.23
C THR A 120 -16.07 9.94 5.41
N ARG A 121 -16.25 8.64 5.19
CA ARG A 121 -17.55 7.98 5.40
C ARG A 121 -17.99 7.91 6.87
N SER A 122 -17.03 7.77 7.79
CA SER A 122 -17.35 7.78 9.22
C SER A 122 -17.81 9.16 9.68
N THR A 123 -17.23 10.23 9.13
CA THR A 123 -17.60 11.62 9.43
C THR A 123 -18.96 11.98 8.85
N ASP A 124 -19.21 11.64 7.59
CA ASP A 124 -20.49 11.92 6.91
C ASP A 124 -21.68 11.27 7.65
N ARG A 125 -21.54 10.00 8.01
CA ARG A 125 -22.54 9.26 8.81
C ARG A 125 -22.76 9.85 10.20
N SER A 126 -21.76 10.48 10.80
CA SER A 126 -21.93 11.11 12.13
C SER A 126 -22.73 12.41 12.07
N GLN A 127 -22.79 13.08 10.91
CA GLN A 127 -23.51 14.35 10.73
C GLN A 127 -24.96 14.17 10.24
N GLU A 128 -25.28 13.04 9.61
CA GLU A 128 -26.63 12.72 9.10
C GLU A 128 -27.78 12.85 10.13
N PRO A 129 -27.65 12.38 11.39
CA PRO A 129 -28.73 12.50 12.38
C PRO A 129 -28.98 13.94 12.82
N GLU A 130 -27.92 14.75 12.88
CA GLU A 130 -27.94 16.15 13.31
C GLU A 130 -28.57 17.05 12.23
N LEU A 131 -28.25 16.79 10.95
CA LEU A 131 -28.92 17.39 9.80
C LEU A 131 -30.42 17.02 9.75
N TYR A 132 -30.77 15.77 10.02
CA TYR A 132 -32.16 15.33 10.10
C TYR A 132 -32.94 16.00 11.24
N GLN A 133 -32.33 16.15 12.43
CA GLN A 133 -32.95 16.84 13.56
C GLN A 133 -33.12 18.35 13.30
N SER A 134 -32.08 19.02 12.80
CA SER A 134 -32.13 20.45 12.46
C SER A 134 -33.18 20.75 11.37
N SER A 135 -33.26 19.91 10.34
CA SER A 135 -34.30 20.04 9.31
C SER A 135 -35.71 19.76 9.86
N ARG A 136 -35.87 18.83 10.81
CA ARG A 136 -37.15 18.56 11.47
C ARG A 136 -37.63 19.71 12.37
N GLU A 137 -36.72 20.33 13.12
CA GLU A 137 -37.02 21.49 13.98
C GLU A 137 -37.32 22.75 13.17
N THR A 138 -36.69 22.92 12.01
CA THR A 138 -36.97 24.06 11.10
C THR A 138 -38.35 23.96 10.44
N VAL A 139 -38.85 22.74 10.22
CA VAL A 139 -40.10 22.48 9.48
C VAL A 139 -41.33 22.46 10.38
N LEU A 140 -41.20 22.15 11.66
CA LEU A 140 -42.32 22.15 12.61
C LEU A 140 -42.39 23.49 13.34
N PRO A 141 -43.36 24.38 13.04
CA PRO A 141 -43.57 25.56 13.86
C PRO A 141 -43.90 25.11 15.28
N VAL A 142 -43.13 25.61 16.24
CA VAL A 142 -43.35 25.38 17.68
C VAL A 142 -44.60 26.18 18.05
N GLU A 143 -45.75 25.50 18.14
CA GLU A 143 -47.00 26.05 18.70
C GLU A 143 -46.94 26.20 20.23
#